data_AF-A0AAU8N7S2-F1
#
_entry.id   AF-A0AAU8N7S2-F1
#
_cell.length_a   1.000
_cell.length_b   1.000
_cell.length_c   1.000
_cell.angle_alpha   90.00
_cell.angle_beta   90.00
_cell.angle_gamma   90.00
#
_symmetry.space_group_name_H-M   'P 1'
#
loop_
_entity.id
_entity.type
_entity.pdbx_description
1 polymer ?
#
loop_
_entity_poly.entity_id
_entity_poly.type
_entity_poly.pdbx_seq_one_letter_code
_entity_poly.pdbx_strand_id
1 'polypeptide(L)'
;MHRLPNSTNPLEFKQVEREILGTETPENSFSGQIIHRIEGKERSKLRVRRGFVRKTGITAAVLASVILFGTFLSPAMAKVMQNLPLSEHVRMFVTQLGLNSEDISSQASFENIQDEEFKYQLLHMWNEAFQTNRDQVDHIKFFHPSESEIIVQMSDETGALYISNGQWTHAKQRVEEHEVPESVKTAADQAMDRVGDLGDNIRSVEHKILQPGHKPMYTFWYTTKQGTIEMDVEEGTNRIIRLFAEPLSERFYKINSTDDRRLLVEKTKDLELSRLQKKAMEQAKVWMNLDLSDYEVVRPDSPFNMLKFTKDGFPTVNASFTSEAVFYYFEIQ
;
A
#
# COMPACT_ATOMS: atom_id res chain seq x y z
N MET A 1 6.22 21.01 19.86
CA MET A 1 5.90 19.81 20.66
C MET A 1 4.38 19.70 20.79
N HIS A 2 3.75 18.91 19.92
CA HIS A 2 2.32 18.58 20.03
C HIS A 2 2.16 17.09 20.35
N ARG A 3 1.44 16.81 21.45
CA ARG A 3 1.07 15.47 21.89
C ARG A 3 -0.06 14.96 21.00
N LEU A 4 0.09 13.73 20.50
CA LEU A 4 -1.00 12.95 19.91
C LEU A 4 -2.03 12.58 21.00
N PRO A 5 -3.33 12.88 20.84
CA PRO A 5 -4.38 12.31 21.65
C PRO A 5 -4.91 11.06 20.93
N ASN A 6 -4.63 9.89 21.51
CA ASN A 6 -5.46 8.67 21.49
C ASN A 6 -4.55 7.49 21.85
N SER A 7 -4.15 7.44 23.13
CA SER A 7 -3.93 6.15 23.76
C SER A 7 -5.31 5.56 24.03
N THR A 8 -5.71 4.52 23.31
CA THR A 8 -6.82 3.66 23.72
C THR A 8 -6.55 3.22 25.16
N ASN A 9 -7.45 3.61 26.05
CA ASN A 9 -7.25 3.47 27.48
C ASN A 9 -7.41 1.97 27.80
N PRO A 10 -6.41 1.26 28.38
CA PRO A 10 -6.54 -0.16 28.73
C PRO A 10 -7.67 -0.46 29.73
N LEU A 11 -8.31 0.58 30.26
CA LEU A 11 -9.54 0.55 31.04
C LEU A 11 -10.79 0.16 30.21
N GLU A 12 -10.87 0.50 28.92
CA GLU A 12 -12.03 0.17 28.06
C GLU A 12 -12.10 -1.34 27.77
N PHE A 13 -10.94 -1.97 27.52
CA PHE A 13 -10.85 -3.41 27.28
C PHE A 13 -11.33 -4.23 28.49
N LYS A 14 -10.96 -3.81 29.71
CA LYS A 14 -11.41 -4.46 30.97
C LYS A 14 -12.88 -4.20 31.31
N GLN A 15 -13.48 -3.20 30.69
CA GLN A 15 -14.89 -2.85 30.88
C GLN A 15 -15.76 -3.70 29.96
N VAL A 16 -15.34 -3.87 28.70
CA VAL A 16 -15.90 -4.83 27.74
C VAL A 16 -15.77 -6.27 28.25
N GLU A 17 -14.62 -6.64 28.80
CA GLU A 17 -14.40 -7.95 29.41
C GLU A 17 -15.33 -8.20 30.61
N ARG A 18 -15.59 -7.20 31.45
CA ARG A 18 -16.53 -7.30 32.58
C ARG A 18 -17.99 -7.38 32.15
N GLU A 19 -18.38 -6.70 31.09
CA GLU A 19 -19.73 -6.83 30.51
C GLU A 19 -19.95 -8.22 29.90
N ILE A 20 -18.92 -8.82 29.29
CA ILE A 20 -18.96 -10.19 28.76
C ILE A 20 -19.04 -11.24 29.89
N LEU A 21 -18.33 -11.01 31.00
CA LEU A 21 -18.32 -11.92 32.16
C LEU A 21 -19.58 -11.79 33.04
N GLY A 22 -20.26 -10.64 33.02
CA GLY A 22 -21.43 -10.36 33.85
C GLY A 22 -22.77 -10.90 33.31
N THR A 23 -22.81 -11.32 32.05
CA THR A 23 -23.96 -12.03 31.48
C THR A 23 -23.70 -13.53 31.63
N GLU A 24 -24.51 -14.22 32.44
CA GLU A 24 -24.39 -15.67 32.72
C GLU A 24 -24.03 -16.45 31.45
N THR A 25 -22.76 -16.85 31.35
CA THR A 25 -22.28 -17.68 30.24
C THR A 25 -22.72 -19.12 30.48
N PRO A 26 -23.45 -19.76 29.56
CA PRO A 26 -23.65 -21.20 29.63
C PRO A 26 -22.28 -21.90 29.61
N GLU A 27 -22.09 -22.88 30.48
CA GLU A 27 -20.97 -23.81 30.38
C GLU A 27 -20.98 -24.38 28.95
N ASN A 28 -19.94 -24.06 28.16
CA ASN A 28 -19.74 -24.32 26.71
C ASN A 28 -19.99 -23.18 25.70
N SER A 29 -20.10 -21.91 26.11
CA SER A 29 -20.08 -20.79 25.15
C SER A 29 -18.71 -20.59 24.48
N PHE A 30 -18.70 -20.07 23.24
CA PHE A 30 -17.49 -19.79 22.45
C PHE A 30 -16.53 -18.81 23.14
N SER A 31 -17.06 -17.88 23.95
CA SER A 31 -16.29 -16.99 24.82
C SER A 31 -15.43 -17.76 25.82
N GLY A 32 -15.97 -18.85 26.39
CA GLY A 32 -15.22 -19.77 27.25
C GLY A 32 -14.12 -20.52 26.50
N GLN A 33 -14.34 -20.88 25.23
CA GLN A 33 -13.32 -21.54 24.40
C GLN A 33 -12.19 -20.60 23.99
N ILE A 34 -12.47 -19.30 23.81
CA ILE A 34 -11.46 -18.27 23.54
C ILE A 34 -10.57 -18.07 24.77
N ILE A 35 -11.16 -17.91 25.97
CA ILE A 35 -10.41 -17.79 27.23
C ILE A 35 -9.55 -19.04 27.48
N HIS A 36 -10.11 -20.24 27.30
CA HIS A 36 -9.39 -21.49 27.51
C HIS A 36 -8.23 -21.70 26.50
N ARG A 37 -8.31 -21.11 25.29
CA ARG A 37 -7.22 -21.09 24.29
C ARG A 37 -6.14 -20.07 24.60
N ILE A 38 -6.51 -18.94 25.19
CA ILE A 38 -5.57 -17.90 25.62
C ILE A 38 -4.79 -18.39 26.84
N GLU A 39 -5.47 -18.99 27.82
CA GLU A 39 -4.83 -19.58 29.02
C GLU A 39 -4.07 -20.88 28.70
N GLY A 40 -4.52 -21.66 27.71
CA GLY A 40 -3.88 -22.90 27.28
C GLY A 40 -2.52 -22.72 26.57
N LYS A 41 -2.20 -21.52 26.06
CA LYS A 41 -0.94 -21.23 25.36
C LYS A 41 0.27 -21.09 26.30
N GLU A 42 0.08 -20.94 27.61
CA GLU A 42 1.21 -20.86 28.56
C GLU A 42 1.84 -22.22 28.91
N ARG A 43 1.25 -23.35 28.48
CA ARG A 43 1.73 -24.69 28.88
C ARG A 43 1.81 -25.71 27.74
N SER A 44 2.68 -25.48 26.76
CA SER A 44 3.28 -26.63 26.03
C SER A 44 4.62 -26.28 25.38
N LYS A 45 5.71 -26.43 26.15
CA LYS A 45 7.03 -26.73 25.59
C LYS A 45 7.12 -28.23 25.37
N LEU A 46 7.12 -28.73 24.13
CA LEU A 46 7.69 -30.05 23.85
C LEU A 46 8.16 -30.23 22.41
N ARG A 47 9.41 -30.69 22.32
CA ARG A 47 10.21 -31.11 21.16
C ARG A 47 9.44 -32.01 20.18
N VAL A 48 9.82 -32.01 18.89
CA VAL A 48 10.57 -33.10 18.22
C VAL A 48 10.77 -32.89 16.70
N ARG A 49 12.05 -33.08 16.29
CA ARG A 49 12.69 -33.60 15.05
C ARG A 49 12.39 -33.10 13.61
N ARG A 50 13.54 -32.95 12.92
CA ARG A 50 13.82 -32.85 11.48
C ARG A 50 13.20 -33.98 10.63
N GLY A 51 12.74 -33.60 9.44
CA GLY A 51 12.50 -34.47 8.29
C GLY A 51 12.36 -33.64 7.01
N PHE A 52 13.15 -33.96 5.99
CA PHE A 52 13.42 -33.22 4.76
C PHE A 52 12.44 -33.65 3.66
N VAL A 53 11.65 -32.76 3.06
CA VAL A 53 11.01 -33.00 1.73
C VAL A 53 10.85 -31.67 0.97
N ARG A 54 11.25 -31.72 -0.31
CA ARG A 54 11.20 -30.70 -1.39
C ARG A 54 9.88 -29.93 -1.45
N LYS A 55 9.94 -28.61 -1.71
CA LYS A 55 8.79 -27.79 -2.14
C LYS A 55 9.05 -27.15 -3.51
N THR A 56 8.55 -27.81 -4.54
CA THR A 56 7.95 -27.18 -5.73
C THR A 56 6.45 -27.42 -5.62
N GLY A 57 5.64 -26.41 -5.88
CA GLY A 57 4.20 -26.63 -6.05
C GLY A 57 3.34 -25.52 -5.45
N ILE A 58 2.88 -24.65 -6.33
CA ILE A 58 1.70 -23.81 -6.22
C ILE A 58 0.58 -24.58 -5.49
N THR A 59 0.00 -23.98 -4.46
CA THR A 59 -1.32 -24.40 -3.94
C THR A 59 -2.24 -23.19 -3.89
N ALA A 60 -2.83 -22.90 -5.05
CA ALA A 60 -4.20 -22.43 -5.10
C ALA A 60 -5.09 -23.58 -4.63
N ALA A 61 -5.59 -23.53 -3.40
CA ALA A 61 -6.79 -24.22 -2.91
C ALA A 61 -6.83 -24.21 -1.38
N VAL A 62 -7.44 -23.19 -0.76
CA VAL A 62 -8.39 -23.33 0.37
C VAL A 62 -9.27 -22.06 0.41
N LEU A 63 -10.27 -21.94 -0.48
CA LEU A 63 -11.32 -20.92 -0.37
C LEU A 63 -12.73 -21.51 -0.52
N ALA A 64 -12.88 -22.80 -0.19
CA ALA A 64 -14.16 -23.50 -0.24
C ALA A 64 -14.73 -23.88 1.14
N SER A 65 -14.16 -23.37 2.24
CA SER A 65 -14.57 -23.81 3.58
C SER A 65 -14.37 -22.76 4.67
N VAL A 66 -14.92 -21.55 4.49
CA VAL A 66 -15.38 -20.72 5.63
C VAL A 66 -16.84 -20.31 5.35
N ILE A 67 -17.70 -21.31 5.24
CA ILE A 67 -19.05 -21.18 5.81
C ILE A 67 -18.80 -21.19 7.30
N LEU A 68 -19.06 -20.10 8.03
CA LEU A 68 -19.47 -20.11 9.44
C LEU A 68 -19.73 -18.68 9.94
N PHE A 69 -20.79 -18.02 9.44
CA PHE A 69 -21.61 -17.10 10.25
C PHE A 69 -23.09 -17.16 9.84
N GLY A 70 -23.56 -18.35 9.46
CA GLY A 70 -24.99 -18.65 9.41
C GLY A 70 -25.59 -18.97 10.78
N THR A 71 -24.81 -18.97 11.87
CA THR A 71 -25.32 -19.29 13.21
C THR A 71 -24.82 -18.30 14.25
N PHE A 72 -25.65 -17.28 14.47
CA PHE A 72 -25.80 -16.49 15.70
C PHE A 72 -24.55 -15.76 16.21
N LEU A 73 -24.30 -14.56 15.66
CA LEU A 73 -23.80 -13.48 16.52
C LEU A 73 -24.80 -13.32 17.67
N SER A 74 -24.33 -13.32 18.91
CA SER A 74 -25.22 -12.95 20.02
C SER A 74 -25.70 -11.51 19.80
N PRO A 75 -26.92 -11.14 20.25
CA PRO A 75 -27.39 -9.76 20.16
C PRO A 75 -26.41 -8.74 20.75
N ALA A 76 -25.63 -9.13 21.77
CA ALA A 76 -24.57 -8.31 22.34
C ALA A 76 -23.39 -8.12 21.36
N MET A 77 -22.96 -9.18 20.67
CA MET A 77 -21.88 -9.12 19.69
C MET A 77 -22.30 -8.33 18.44
N ALA A 78 -23.54 -8.49 17.98
CA ALA A 78 -24.11 -7.67 16.90
C ALA A 78 -24.13 -6.18 17.25
N LYS A 79 -24.47 -5.83 18.50
CA LYS A 79 -24.47 -4.44 19.00
C LYS A 79 -23.07 -3.85 19.14
N VAL A 80 -22.07 -4.68 19.45
CA VAL A 80 -20.66 -4.27 19.48
C VAL A 80 -20.14 -4.01 18.07
N MET A 81 -20.48 -4.85 17.08
CA MET A 81 -20.05 -4.62 15.68
C MET A 81 -20.57 -3.30 15.12
N GLN A 82 -21.80 -2.90 15.48
CA GLN A 82 -22.46 -1.62 15.13
C GLN A 82 -21.72 -0.32 15.47
N ASN A 83 -20.64 -0.39 16.22
CA ASN A 83 -19.88 0.80 16.62
C ASN A 83 -18.37 0.63 16.43
N LEU A 84 -17.93 -0.45 15.77
CA LEU A 84 -16.50 -0.65 15.55
C LEU A 84 -16.00 0.25 14.41
N PRO A 85 -14.81 0.85 14.57
CA PRO A 85 -14.16 1.53 13.44
C PRO A 85 -13.78 0.49 12.38
N LEU A 86 -13.76 0.91 11.11
CA LEU A 86 -13.47 0.03 9.97
C LEU A 86 -12.19 -0.80 10.15
N SER A 87 -11.15 -0.23 10.77
CA SER A 87 -9.89 -0.91 11.07
C SER A 87 -10.07 -2.17 11.92
N GLU A 88 -11.01 -2.16 12.86
CA GLU A 88 -11.32 -3.32 13.70
C GLU A 88 -12.15 -4.35 12.95
N HIS A 89 -13.12 -3.93 12.11
CA HIS A 89 -13.83 -4.86 11.21
C HIS A 89 -12.84 -5.59 10.28
N VAL A 90 -11.89 -4.87 9.68
CA VAL A 90 -10.86 -5.46 8.82
C VAL A 90 -10.02 -6.49 9.59
N ARG A 91 -9.56 -6.14 10.79
CA ARG A 91 -8.75 -7.06 11.63
C ARG A 91 -9.52 -8.31 12.02
N MET A 92 -10.79 -8.15 12.41
CA MET A 92 -11.66 -9.27 12.74
C MET A 92 -11.91 -10.17 11.53
N PHE A 93 -12.22 -9.58 10.37
CA PHE A 93 -12.48 -10.33 9.14
C PHE A 93 -11.26 -11.14 8.68
N VAL A 94 -10.06 -10.54 8.69
CA VAL A 94 -8.81 -11.23 8.36
C VAL A 94 -8.55 -12.40 9.33
N THR A 95 -8.76 -12.18 10.63
CA THR A 95 -8.63 -13.23 11.65
C THR A 95 -9.62 -14.37 11.42
N GLN A 96 -10.86 -14.07 11.03
CA GLN A 96 -11.90 -15.06 10.74
C GLN A 96 -11.57 -15.91 9.51
N LEU A 97 -10.92 -15.33 8.50
CA LEU A 97 -10.41 -16.07 7.35
C LEU A 97 -9.25 -17.02 7.73
N GLY A 98 -8.80 -17.01 8.99
CA GLY A 98 -7.68 -17.83 9.47
C GLY A 98 -6.34 -17.37 8.93
N LEU A 99 -6.28 -16.13 8.45
CA LEU A 99 -5.10 -15.56 7.82
C LEU A 99 -4.12 -15.12 8.90
N ASN A 100 -2.90 -15.66 8.85
CA ASN A 100 -1.80 -15.21 9.69
C ASN A 100 -0.99 -14.16 8.94
N SER A 101 -0.21 -13.34 9.65
CA SER A 101 0.71 -12.35 9.08
C SER A 101 1.79 -12.95 8.15
N GLU A 102 1.92 -14.28 8.12
CA GLU A 102 2.82 -14.99 7.20
C GLU A 102 2.27 -15.10 5.76
N ASP A 103 0.95 -14.94 5.57
CA ASP A 103 0.33 -14.91 4.24
C ASP A 103 0.40 -13.48 3.66
N ILE A 104 1.30 -13.30 2.68
CA ILE A 104 1.63 -12.00 2.08
C ILE A 104 0.41 -11.31 1.45
N SER A 105 -0.55 -12.09 0.96
CA SER A 105 -1.80 -11.57 0.41
C SER A 105 -2.92 -12.61 0.44
N SER A 106 -4.16 -12.17 0.66
CA SER A 106 -5.36 -13.00 0.54
C SER A 106 -6.45 -12.30 -0.26
N GLN A 107 -7.33 -13.08 -0.89
CA GLN A 107 -8.42 -12.55 -1.71
C GLN A 107 -9.76 -13.15 -1.28
N ALA A 108 -10.81 -12.34 -1.26
CA ALA A 108 -12.19 -12.74 -1.03
C ALA A 108 -13.10 -12.08 -2.08
N SER A 109 -14.23 -12.72 -2.38
CA SER A 109 -15.33 -12.06 -3.09
C SER A 109 -16.03 -11.10 -2.14
N PHE A 110 -16.38 -9.91 -2.62
CA PHE A 110 -17.15 -8.93 -1.84
C PHE A 110 -18.50 -9.49 -1.39
N GLU A 111 -19.19 -10.21 -2.28
CA GLU A 111 -20.49 -10.83 -2.02
C GLU A 111 -20.47 -11.80 -0.83
N ASN A 112 -19.33 -12.43 -0.58
CA ASN A 112 -19.18 -13.44 0.47
C ASN A 112 -19.05 -12.83 1.88
N ILE A 113 -18.82 -11.52 2.01
CA ILE A 113 -18.83 -10.86 3.31
C ILE A 113 -20.24 -10.99 3.90
N GLN A 114 -20.37 -11.41 5.17
CA GLN A 114 -21.67 -11.53 5.84
C GLN A 114 -21.96 -10.34 6.77
N ASP A 115 -20.92 -9.58 7.12
CA ASP A 115 -21.04 -8.36 7.92
C ASP A 115 -21.53 -7.20 7.03
N GLU A 116 -22.84 -6.95 7.08
CA GLU A 116 -23.53 -5.94 6.26
C GLU A 116 -23.09 -4.50 6.60
N GLU A 117 -22.70 -4.24 7.84
CA GLU A 117 -22.18 -2.93 8.21
C GLU A 117 -20.76 -2.73 7.65
N PHE A 118 -19.91 -3.74 7.75
CA PHE A 118 -18.59 -3.71 7.14
C PHE A 118 -18.70 -3.50 5.61
N LYS A 119 -19.60 -4.22 4.93
CA LYS A 119 -19.92 -3.99 3.52
C LYS A 119 -20.35 -2.55 3.25
N TYR A 120 -21.27 -2.02 4.06
CA TYR A 120 -21.76 -0.66 3.91
C TYR A 120 -20.63 0.37 4.04
N GLN A 121 -19.75 0.23 5.05
CA GLN A 121 -18.60 1.12 5.25
C GLN A 121 -17.63 1.06 4.06
N LEU A 122 -17.36 -0.13 3.54
CA LEU A 122 -16.51 -0.33 2.36
C LEU A 122 -17.12 0.32 1.10
N LEU A 123 -18.42 0.11 0.85
CA LEU A 123 -19.13 0.71 -0.28
C LEU A 123 -19.24 2.23 -0.15
N HIS A 124 -19.43 2.74 1.06
CA HIS A 124 -19.44 4.17 1.31
C HIS A 124 -18.12 4.82 0.88
N MET A 125 -16.97 4.23 1.27
CA MET A 125 -15.65 4.73 0.86
C MET A 125 -15.41 4.59 -0.65
N TRP A 126 -15.87 3.49 -1.27
CA TRP A 126 -15.82 3.32 -2.72
C TRP A 126 -16.59 4.45 -3.44
N ASN A 127 -17.82 4.67 -3.03
CA ASN A 127 -18.69 5.68 -3.62
C ASN A 127 -18.18 7.10 -3.37
N GLU A 128 -17.59 7.36 -2.21
CA GLU A 128 -16.89 8.62 -1.93
C GLU A 128 -15.70 8.82 -2.87
N ALA A 129 -14.82 7.83 -3.00
CA ALA A 129 -13.59 7.93 -3.79
C ALA A 129 -13.86 8.11 -5.28
N PHE A 130 -14.79 7.34 -5.85
CA PHE A 130 -15.11 7.38 -7.28
C PHE A 130 -16.29 8.29 -7.65
N GLN A 131 -16.93 8.93 -6.66
CA GLN A 131 -18.13 9.75 -6.84
C GLN A 131 -19.27 8.99 -7.56
N THR A 132 -19.48 7.74 -7.18
CA THR A 132 -20.50 6.83 -7.73
C THR A 132 -21.58 6.51 -6.70
N ASN A 133 -22.67 5.87 -7.14
CA ASN A 133 -23.67 5.24 -6.27
C ASN A 133 -23.79 3.76 -6.66
N ARG A 134 -22.74 2.98 -6.38
CA ARG A 134 -22.71 1.54 -6.60
C ARG A 134 -23.14 0.79 -5.35
N ASP A 135 -23.77 -0.35 -5.57
CA ASP A 135 -24.24 -1.24 -4.52
C ASP A 135 -23.32 -2.47 -4.32
N GLN A 136 -22.31 -2.66 -5.21
CA GLN A 136 -21.36 -3.76 -5.13
C GLN A 136 -20.01 -3.43 -5.79
N VAL A 137 -18.99 -4.22 -5.43
CA VAL A 137 -17.67 -4.33 -6.11
C VAL A 137 -17.31 -5.80 -6.26
N ASP A 138 -16.37 -6.15 -7.13
CA ASP A 138 -16.11 -7.56 -7.47
C ASP A 138 -15.22 -8.27 -6.45
N HIS A 139 -14.13 -7.61 -6.04
CA HIS A 139 -13.04 -8.26 -5.33
C HIS A 139 -12.53 -7.44 -4.15
N ILE A 140 -12.11 -8.16 -3.10
CA ILE A 140 -11.34 -7.60 -2.00
C ILE A 140 -10.06 -8.40 -1.83
N LYS A 141 -8.94 -7.71 -1.74
CA LYS A 141 -7.63 -8.26 -1.39
C LYS A 141 -7.13 -7.63 -0.10
N PHE A 142 -6.44 -8.43 0.70
CA PHE A 142 -5.80 -8.01 1.94
C PHE A 142 -4.29 -8.19 1.80
N PHE A 143 -3.52 -7.17 2.15
CA PHE A 143 -2.06 -7.21 2.18
C PHE A 143 -1.56 -6.97 3.61
N HIS A 144 -0.50 -7.69 3.96
CA HIS A 144 0.19 -7.58 5.25
C HIS A 144 1.62 -7.09 5.04
N PRO A 145 1.84 -5.78 4.81
CA PRO A 145 3.19 -5.25 4.66
C PRO A 145 4.02 -5.35 5.96
N SER A 146 3.35 -5.44 7.12
CA SER A 146 3.96 -5.72 8.42
C SER A 146 2.96 -6.45 9.34
N GLU A 147 3.43 -6.95 10.50
CA GLU A 147 2.56 -7.61 11.48
C GLU A 147 1.43 -6.70 12.01
N SER A 148 1.63 -5.39 11.98
CA SER A 148 0.70 -4.41 12.54
C SER A 148 -0.16 -3.70 11.50
N GLU A 149 0.12 -3.87 10.22
CA GLU A 149 -0.52 -3.12 9.14
C GLU A 149 -1.29 -4.05 8.21
N ILE A 150 -2.52 -3.67 7.91
CA ILE A 150 -3.39 -4.35 6.95
C ILE A 150 -3.84 -3.32 5.93
N ILE A 151 -3.51 -3.57 4.67
CA ILE A 151 -4.04 -2.80 3.54
C ILE A 151 -5.15 -3.61 2.90
N VAL A 152 -6.32 -3.00 2.74
CA VAL A 152 -7.43 -3.57 1.99
C VAL A 152 -7.45 -2.93 0.62
N GLN A 153 -7.45 -3.75 -0.43
CA GLN A 153 -7.71 -3.31 -1.79
C GLN A 153 -9.07 -3.82 -2.23
N MET A 154 -9.99 -2.90 -2.50
CA MET A 154 -11.23 -3.22 -3.23
C MET A 154 -10.99 -3.00 -4.71
N SER A 155 -11.56 -3.82 -5.59
CA SER A 155 -11.42 -3.60 -7.05
C SER A 155 -12.57 -4.18 -7.85
N ASP A 156 -12.86 -3.56 -8.99
CA ASP A 156 -13.74 -4.04 -10.05
C ASP A 156 -13.14 -3.67 -11.43
N GLU A 157 -13.93 -3.79 -12.50
CA GLU A 157 -13.52 -3.42 -13.86
C GLU A 157 -13.20 -1.91 -14.05
N THR A 158 -13.68 -1.06 -13.15
CA THR A 158 -13.53 0.40 -13.22
C THR A 158 -12.32 0.92 -12.45
N GLY A 159 -11.80 0.15 -11.49
CA GLY A 159 -10.64 0.58 -10.72
C GLY A 159 -10.35 -0.24 -9.48
N ALA A 160 -9.48 0.32 -8.64
CA ALA A 160 -9.13 -0.21 -7.34
C ALA A 160 -9.02 0.89 -6.28
N LEU A 161 -9.55 0.64 -5.08
CA LEU A 161 -9.45 1.51 -3.90
C LEU A 161 -8.54 0.85 -2.86
N TYR A 162 -7.62 1.61 -2.28
CA TYR A 162 -6.70 1.14 -1.26
C TYR A 162 -7.01 1.79 0.09
N ILE A 163 -7.23 0.98 1.11
CA ILE A 163 -7.64 1.39 2.45
C ILE A 163 -6.58 0.92 3.45
N SER A 164 -6.13 1.81 4.32
CA SER A 164 -5.25 1.50 5.45
C SER A 164 -5.77 2.18 6.70
N ASN A 165 -5.72 1.49 7.84
CA ASN A 165 -6.20 1.99 9.14
C ASN A 165 -7.64 2.54 9.10
N GLY A 166 -8.52 1.91 8.31
CA GLY A 166 -9.91 2.30 8.19
C GLY A 166 -10.15 3.61 7.43
N GLN A 167 -9.16 4.11 6.68
CA GLN A 167 -9.30 5.26 5.79
C GLN A 167 -8.80 4.88 4.40
N TRP A 168 -9.47 5.37 3.36
CA TRP A 168 -8.95 5.21 2.01
C TRP A 168 -7.75 6.13 1.80
N THR A 169 -6.69 5.57 1.22
CA THR A 169 -5.41 6.26 1.01
C THR A 169 -5.33 6.82 -0.40
N HIS A 170 -5.69 6.02 -1.39
CA HIS A 170 -5.77 6.40 -2.80
C HIS A 170 -6.65 5.41 -3.57
N ALA A 171 -7.08 5.81 -4.76
CA ALA A 171 -7.75 4.96 -5.72
C ALA A 171 -7.09 5.08 -7.09
N LYS A 172 -7.12 3.98 -7.85
CA LYS A 172 -6.70 3.92 -9.25
C LYS A 172 -7.93 3.67 -10.09
N GLN A 173 -8.37 4.68 -10.82
CA GLN A 173 -9.49 4.60 -11.75
C GLN A 173 -8.97 4.29 -13.15
N ARG A 174 -9.57 3.30 -13.82
CA ARG A 174 -9.33 3.06 -15.23
C ARG A 174 -9.73 4.30 -16.03
N VAL A 175 -8.93 4.65 -17.02
CA VAL A 175 -9.18 5.80 -17.89
C VAL A 175 -8.74 5.48 -19.31
N GLU A 176 -9.49 5.98 -20.28
CA GLU A 176 -9.17 5.86 -21.70
C GLU A 176 -8.48 7.15 -22.19
N GLU A 177 -7.68 7.04 -23.26
CA GLU A 177 -6.81 8.14 -23.75
C GLU A 177 -7.56 9.45 -24.05
N HIS A 178 -8.82 9.36 -24.47
CA HIS A 178 -9.67 10.51 -24.81
C HIS A 178 -10.25 11.23 -23.59
N GLU A 179 -10.22 10.60 -22.41
CA GLU A 179 -10.66 11.17 -21.14
C GLU A 179 -9.54 11.95 -20.42
N VAL A 180 -8.30 11.86 -20.94
CA VAL A 180 -7.15 12.56 -20.39
C VAL A 180 -7.06 13.98 -20.97
N PRO A 181 -6.99 15.02 -20.12
CA PRO A 181 -6.83 16.40 -20.59
C PRO A 181 -5.59 16.59 -21.48
N GLU A 182 -5.72 17.32 -22.59
CA GLU A 182 -4.61 17.58 -23.53
C GLU A 182 -3.41 18.28 -22.87
N SER A 183 -3.66 19.16 -21.90
CA SER A 183 -2.60 19.83 -21.16
C SER A 183 -1.75 18.86 -20.32
N VAL A 184 -2.39 17.83 -19.78
CA VAL A 184 -1.74 16.79 -18.96
C VAL A 184 -0.89 15.89 -19.86
N LYS A 185 -1.42 15.49 -21.02
CA LYS A 185 -0.66 14.74 -22.06
C LYS A 185 0.55 15.52 -22.55
N THR A 186 0.34 16.80 -22.90
CA THR A 186 1.42 17.68 -23.35
C THR A 186 2.53 17.82 -22.31
N ALA A 187 2.18 17.97 -21.03
CA ALA A 187 3.18 18.06 -19.97
C ALA A 187 3.97 16.76 -19.79
N ALA A 188 3.30 15.60 -19.89
CA ALA A 188 3.96 14.30 -19.85
C ALA A 188 4.93 14.13 -21.03
N ASP A 189 4.51 14.46 -22.26
CA ASP A 189 5.35 14.36 -23.46
C ASP A 189 6.59 15.27 -23.35
N GLN A 190 6.39 16.52 -22.91
CA GLN A 190 7.49 17.45 -22.71
C GLN A 190 8.46 17.01 -21.61
N ALA A 191 7.99 16.30 -20.58
CA ALA A 191 8.86 15.73 -19.56
C ALA A 191 9.64 14.54 -20.12
N MET A 192 9.01 13.68 -20.92
CA MET A 192 9.64 12.55 -21.61
C MET A 192 10.81 13.00 -22.48
N ASP A 193 10.63 14.06 -23.28
CA ASP A 193 11.68 14.63 -24.14
C ASP A 193 12.93 15.09 -23.35
N ARG A 194 12.79 15.34 -22.04
CA ARG A 194 13.87 15.81 -21.16
C ARG A 194 14.59 14.69 -20.42
N VAL A 195 14.03 13.48 -20.38
CA VAL A 195 14.65 12.34 -19.68
C VAL A 195 15.94 11.88 -20.37
N GLY A 196 16.01 12.05 -21.69
CA GLY A 196 17.18 11.78 -22.52
C GLY A 196 16.81 11.09 -23.83
N ASP A 197 17.81 10.80 -24.66
CA ASP A 197 17.62 10.05 -25.90
C ASP A 197 17.49 8.54 -25.61
N LEU A 198 16.24 8.11 -25.42
CA LEU A 198 15.89 6.71 -25.20
C LEU A 198 15.32 6.04 -26.46
N GLY A 199 15.39 6.74 -27.59
CA GLY A 199 14.81 6.35 -28.87
C GLY A 199 13.30 6.51 -28.95
N ASP A 200 12.72 5.95 -30.01
CA ASP A 200 11.27 5.96 -30.23
C ASP A 200 10.52 5.37 -29.04
N ASN A 201 9.40 6.00 -28.70
CA ASN A 201 8.56 5.61 -27.59
C ASN A 201 7.10 5.50 -28.01
N ILE A 202 6.35 4.67 -27.28
CA ILE A 202 4.89 4.56 -27.39
C ILE A 202 4.32 4.96 -26.04
N ARG A 203 3.53 6.04 -26.03
CA ARG A 203 2.79 6.50 -24.86
C ARG A 203 1.50 5.68 -24.69
N SER A 204 1.19 5.34 -23.44
CA SER A 204 -0.13 4.88 -23.01
C SER A 204 -0.49 5.49 -21.65
N VAL A 205 -1.77 5.74 -21.41
CA VAL A 205 -2.28 6.03 -20.06
C VAL A 205 -2.67 4.73 -19.36
N GLU A 206 -2.31 4.57 -18.08
CA GLU A 206 -2.65 3.38 -17.30
C GLU A 206 -3.90 3.62 -16.43
N HIS A 207 -3.88 4.68 -15.62
CA HIS A 207 -4.97 5.01 -14.70
C HIS A 207 -4.96 6.48 -14.29
N LYS A 208 -6.09 6.94 -13.77
CA LYS A 208 -6.24 8.18 -13.00
C LYS A 208 -6.12 7.85 -11.51
N ILE A 209 -5.21 8.51 -10.81
CA ILE A 209 -5.03 8.39 -9.35
C ILE A 209 -5.91 9.43 -8.66
N LEU A 210 -6.71 8.99 -7.70
CA LEU A 210 -7.51 9.82 -6.81
C LEU A 210 -6.95 9.67 -5.40
N GLN A 211 -6.87 10.78 -4.65
CA GLN A 211 -6.35 10.79 -3.28
C GLN A 211 -7.05 11.87 -2.45
N PRO A 212 -7.36 11.64 -1.16
CA PRO A 212 -8.09 12.61 -0.35
C PRO A 212 -7.32 13.93 -0.23
N GLY A 213 -7.94 15.05 -0.60
CA GLY A 213 -7.33 16.39 -0.46
C GLY A 213 -6.31 16.75 -1.54
N HIS A 214 -6.07 15.89 -2.52
CA HIS A 214 -5.18 16.15 -3.65
C HIS A 214 -5.97 16.27 -4.96
N LYS A 215 -5.38 16.96 -5.95
CA LYS A 215 -5.93 16.94 -7.30
C LYS A 215 -5.69 15.56 -7.92
N PRO A 216 -6.56 15.12 -8.84
CA PRO A 216 -6.33 13.88 -9.54
C PRO A 216 -5.00 13.91 -10.31
N MET A 217 -4.38 12.74 -10.46
CA MET A 217 -3.18 12.58 -11.27
C MET A 217 -3.41 11.54 -12.35
N TYR A 218 -2.67 11.60 -13.45
CA TYR A 218 -2.72 10.62 -14.53
C TYR A 218 -1.37 9.92 -14.65
N THR A 219 -1.40 8.59 -14.66
CA THR A 219 -0.22 7.74 -14.80
C THR A 219 0.00 7.41 -16.28
N PHE A 220 1.12 7.85 -16.83
CA PHE A 220 1.56 7.56 -18.19
C PHE A 220 2.71 6.58 -18.20
N TRP A 221 2.69 5.68 -19.17
CA TRP A 221 3.80 4.79 -19.50
C TRP A 221 4.33 5.14 -20.88
N TYR A 222 5.66 5.28 -20.98
CA TYR A 222 6.39 5.42 -22.23
C TYR A 222 7.23 4.18 -22.43
N THR A 223 6.81 3.32 -23.35
CA THR A 223 7.55 2.09 -23.67
C THR A 223 8.57 2.40 -24.74
N THR A 224 9.85 2.20 -24.44
CA THR A 224 10.98 2.35 -25.36
C THR A 224 11.64 1.00 -25.62
N LYS A 225 12.58 0.94 -26.56
CA LYS A 225 13.44 -0.25 -26.75
C LYS A 225 14.32 -0.55 -25.54
N GLN A 226 14.61 0.45 -24.69
CA GLN A 226 15.52 0.32 -23.56
C GLN A 226 14.80 -0.05 -22.26
N GLY A 227 13.49 0.18 -22.17
CA GLY A 227 12.65 -0.05 -21.00
C GLY A 227 11.47 0.93 -20.92
N THR A 228 10.79 0.95 -19.78
CA THR A 228 9.58 1.78 -19.60
C THR A 228 9.88 2.99 -18.71
N ILE A 229 9.29 4.13 -19.05
CA ILE A 229 9.24 5.29 -18.16
C ILE A 229 7.82 5.46 -17.67
N GLU A 230 7.65 5.55 -16.36
CA GLU A 230 6.38 5.80 -15.70
C GLU A 230 6.37 7.24 -15.19
N MET A 231 5.28 7.98 -15.42
CA MET A 231 5.12 9.37 -14.97
C MET A 231 3.71 9.62 -14.43
N ASP A 232 3.64 10.30 -13.29
CA ASP A 232 2.38 10.80 -12.76
C ASP A 232 2.31 12.31 -12.95
N VAL A 233 1.22 12.78 -13.56
CA VAL A 233 1.01 14.20 -13.85
C VAL A 233 -0.26 14.70 -13.19
N GLU A 234 -0.15 15.73 -12.35
CA GLU A 234 -1.28 16.33 -11.64
C GLU A 234 -2.18 17.14 -12.58
N GLU A 235 -3.48 16.87 -12.52
CA GLU A 235 -4.51 17.57 -13.29
C GLU A 235 -4.60 19.05 -12.87
N GLY A 236 -4.71 19.94 -13.87
CA GLY A 236 -4.90 21.38 -13.67
C GLY A 236 -3.62 22.17 -13.36
N THR A 237 -2.63 21.60 -12.67
CA THR A 237 -1.29 22.22 -12.57
C THR A 237 -0.34 21.72 -13.66
N ASN A 238 -0.61 20.53 -14.20
CA ASN A 238 0.24 19.81 -15.15
C ASN A 238 1.66 19.55 -14.61
N ARG A 239 1.80 19.48 -13.28
CA ARG A 239 3.08 19.22 -12.62
C ARG A 239 3.38 17.72 -12.66
N ILE A 240 4.62 17.37 -12.98
CA ILE A 240 5.12 15.99 -12.81
C ILE A 240 5.29 15.74 -11.31
N ILE A 241 4.54 14.79 -10.77
CA ILE A 241 4.56 14.42 -9.35
C ILE A 241 5.52 13.26 -9.11
N ARG A 242 5.53 12.29 -10.02
CA ARG A 242 6.42 11.13 -9.99
C ARG A 242 6.98 10.88 -11.37
N LEU A 243 8.25 10.48 -11.43
CA LEU A 243 8.91 10.01 -12.64
C LEU A 243 9.85 8.87 -12.30
N PHE A 244 9.63 7.72 -12.92
CA PHE A 244 10.48 6.53 -12.82
C PHE A 244 11.01 6.16 -14.21
N ALA A 245 12.29 6.43 -14.45
CA ALA A 245 12.99 6.12 -15.69
C ALA A 245 13.75 4.80 -15.57
N GLU A 246 13.04 3.68 -15.73
CA GLU A 246 13.61 2.33 -15.58
C GLU A 246 14.87 2.07 -16.43
N PRO A 247 15.00 2.57 -17.68
CA PRO A 247 16.23 2.41 -18.48
C PRO A 247 17.50 2.96 -17.82
N LEU A 248 17.37 3.96 -16.95
CA LEU A 248 18.48 4.59 -16.24
C LEU A 248 18.78 3.91 -14.90
N SER A 249 17.96 2.94 -14.48
CA SER A 249 18.20 2.17 -13.28
C SER A 249 19.24 1.06 -13.52
N GLU A 250 19.93 0.65 -12.46
CA GLU A 250 20.81 -0.54 -12.50
C GLU A 250 20.03 -1.86 -12.48
N ARG A 251 18.69 -1.80 -12.48
CA ARG A 251 17.79 -2.96 -12.51
C ARG A 251 18.22 -4.02 -11.48
N PHE A 252 18.39 -3.60 -10.22
CA PHE A 252 18.79 -4.47 -9.10
C PHE A 252 18.00 -5.79 -9.01
N TYR A 253 16.73 -5.76 -9.42
CA TYR A 253 15.84 -6.92 -9.47
C TYR A 253 16.26 -7.98 -10.48
N LYS A 254 17.07 -7.65 -11.50
CA LYS A 254 17.66 -8.59 -12.46
C LYS A 254 19.00 -9.16 -12.01
N ILE A 255 19.57 -8.65 -10.92
CA ILE A 255 20.81 -9.17 -10.33
C ILE A 255 20.45 -10.36 -9.44
N ASN A 256 20.77 -11.56 -9.92
CA ASN A 256 20.49 -12.82 -9.23
C ASN A 256 21.55 -13.20 -8.18
N SER A 257 22.73 -12.57 -8.23
CA SER A 257 23.83 -12.82 -7.30
C SER A 257 23.74 -11.88 -6.09
N THR A 258 23.69 -12.47 -4.89
CA THR A 258 23.72 -11.73 -3.62
C THR A 258 25.01 -10.92 -3.46
N ASP A 259 26.14 -11.47 -3.91
CA ASP A 259 27.44 -10.78 -3.81
C ASP A 259 27.51 -9.57 -4.75
N ASP A 260 27.02 -9.70 -5.99
CA ASP A 260 27.00 -8.59 -6.95
C ASP A 260 26.07 -7.47 -6.45
N ARG A 261 24.93 -7.84 -5.87
CA ARG A 261 24.00 -6.87 -5.25
C ARG A 261 24.66 -6.16 -4.08
N ARG A 262 25.38 -6.88 -3.21
CA ARG A 262 26.13 -6.27 -2.09
C ARG A 262 27.19 -5.30 -2.61
N LEU A 263 28.00 -5.71 -3.58
CA LEU A 263 29.05 -4.86 -4.15
C LEU A 263 28.47 -3.56 -4.74
N LEU A 264 27.32 -3.64 -5.40
CA LEU A 264 26.66 -2.46 -5.95
C LEU A 264 26.16 -1.51 -4.84
N VAL A 265 25.59 -2.06 -3.76
CA VAL A 265 25.15 -1.29 -2.58
C VAL A 265 26.34 -0.67 -1.83
N GLU A 266 27.49 -1.35 -1.79
CA GLU A 266 28.70 -0.78 -1.21
C GLU A 266 29.21 0.41 -2.04
N LYS A 267 29.23 0.29 -3.37
CA LYS A 267 29.62 1.41 -4.25
C LYS A 267 28.78 2.66 -4.06
N THR A 268 27.49 2.52 -3.74
CA THR A 268 26.61 3.67 -3.55
C THR A 268 26.83 4.35 -2.20
N LYS A 269 27.29 3.61 -1.18
CA LYS A 269 27.65 4.17 0.13
C LYS A 269 28.83 5.13 0.02
N ASP A 270 29.80 4.81 -0.83
CA ASP A 270 31.01 5.60 -1.05
C ASP A 270 30.75 6.93 -1.80
N LEU A 271 29.57 7.12 -2.38
CA LEU A 271 29.22 8.36 -3.06
C LEU A 271 29.01 9.49 -2.03
N GLU A 272 29.72 10.60 -2.20
CA GLU A 272 29.55 11.79 -1.37
C GLU A 272 28.14 12.39 -1.50
N LEU A 273 27.53 12.75 -0.36
CA LEU A 273 26.18 13.31 -0.32
C LEU A 273 26.07 14.64 -1.09
N SER A 274 27.08 15.50 -1.01
CA SER A 274 27.13 16.78 -1.73
C SER A 274 27.10 16.60 -3.25
N ARG A 275 27.83 15.60 -3.77
CA ARG A 275 27.82 15.24 -5.19
C ARG A 275 26.45 14.76 -5.63
N LEU A 276 25.81 13.90 -4.83
CA LEU A 276 24.47 13.40 -5.13
C LEU A 276 23.43 14.51 -5.09
N GLN A 277 23.47 15.38 -4.08
CA GLN A 277 22.57 16.52 -3.95
C GLN A 277 22.65 17.42 -5.18
N LYS A 278 23.86 17.79 -5.60
CA LYS A 278 24.07 18.63 -6.79
C LYS A 278 23.46 17.98 -8.05
N LYS A 279 23.74 16.70 -8.28
CA LYS A 279 23.17 15.97 -9.43
C LYS A 279 21.65 15.85 -9.36
N ALA A 280 21.10 15.59 -8.17
CA ALA A 280 19.65 15.52 -7.97
C ALA A 280 18.99 16.86 -8.30
N MET A 281 19.55 17.98 -7.83
CA MET A 281 19.06 19.32 -8.13
C MET A 281 19.06 19.61 -9.63
N GLU A 282 20.17 19.32 -10.31
CA GLU A 282 20.29 19.50 -11.76
C GLU A 282 19.23 18.69 -12.51
N GLN A 283 19.07 17.41 -12.17
CA GLN A 283 18.17 16.52 -12.88
C GLN A 283 16.68 16.77 -12.54
N ALA A 284 16.34 17.03 -11.28
CA ALA A 284 14.98 17.37 -10.86
C ALA A 284 14.48 18.67 -11.53
N LYS A 285 15.38 19.66 -11.69
CA LYS A 285 15.06 20.90 -12.40
C LYS A 285 14.74 20.64 -13.86
N VAL A 286 15.48 19.75 -14.53
CA VAL A 286 15.26 19.43 -15.94
C VAL A 286 14.00 18.58 -16.12
N TRP A 287 13.88 17.48 -15.36
CA TRP A 287 12.82 16.49 -15.54
C TRP A 287 11.46 16.96 -15.01
N MET A 288 11.45 17.59 -13.84
CA MET A 288 10.21 17.90 -13.12
C MET A 288 9.95 19.40 -12.97
N ASN A 289 10.86 20.25 -13.48
CA ASN A 289 10.86 21.69 -13.19
C ASN A 289 10.84 21.97 -11.67
N LEU A 290 11.61 21.19 -10.92
CA LEU A 290 11.64 21.22 -9.46
C LEU A 290 12.96 21.80 -8.95
N ASP A 291 12.87 22.85 -8.13
CA ASP A 291 14.03 23.44 -7.46
C ASP A 291 14.20 22.84 -6.06
N LEU A 292 15.35 22.19 -5.85
CA LEU A 292 15.71 21.54 -4.59
C LEU A 292 16.81 22.30 -3.81
N SER A 293 17.16 23.52 -4.23
CA SER A 293 18.30 24.28 -3.65
C SER A 293 18.15 24.60 -2.15
N ASP A 294 16.93 24.88 -1.70
CA ASP A 294 16.62 25.20 -0.30
C ASP A 294 16.18 23.97 0.52
N TYR A 295 16.25 22.77 -0.05
CA TYR A 295 15.85 21.56 0.66
C TYR A 295 17.03 21.02 1.47
N GLU A 296 16.77 20.63 2.70
CA GLU A 296 17.67 19.76 3.45
C GLU A 296 17.67 18.38 2.82
N VAL A 297 18.83 17.74 2.74
CA VAL A 297 18.99 16.42 2.13
C VAL A 297 19.57 15.44 3.13
N VAL A 298 18.95 14.26 3.21
CA VAL A 298 19.44 13.13 3.98
C VAL A 298 19.48 11.87 3.14
N ARG A 299 20.40 10.97 3.46
CA ARG A 299 20.38 9.58 2.96
C ARG A 299 19.78 8.71 4.08
N PRO A 300 18.51 8.29 3.97
CA PRO A 300 17.90 7.42 4.98
C PRO A 300 18.60 6.05 5.00
N ASP A 301 18.53 5.38 6.15
CA ASP A 301 18.94 3.98 6.27
C ASP A 301 17.90 3.11 5.55
N SER A 302 18.13 2.88 4.26
CA SER A 302 17.23 2.19 3.36
C SER A 302 18.03 1.19 2.53
N PRO A 303 17.46 -0.01 2.24
CA PRO A 303 18.06 -0.92 1.27
C PRO A 303 18.04 -0.35 -0.16
N PHE A 304 17.26 0.71 -0.39
CA PHE A 304 17.20 1.42 -1.65
C PHE A 304 18.13 2.64 -1.62
N ASN A 305 18.90 2.83 -2.69
CA ASN A 305 19.77 3.99 -2.86
C ASN A 305 18.94 5.25 -3.08
N MET A 306 18.55 5.89 -1.98
CA MET A 306 17.58 6.97 -1.98
C MET A 306 18.14 8.20 -1.25
N LEU A 307 17.75 9.38 -1.72
CA LEU A 307 17.83 10.64 -1.02
C LEU A 307 16.42 11.10 -0.64
N LYS A 308 16.31 11.69 0.55
CA LYS A 308 15.10 12.37 1.00
C LYS A 308 15.41 13.85 1.15
N PHE A 309 14.63 14.69 0.47
CA PHE A 309 14.70 16.14 0.51
C PHE A 309 13.52 16.68 1.31
N THR A 310 13.77 17.53 2.29
CA THR A 310 12.75 18.14 3.15
C THR A 310 12.92 19.66 3.24
N LYS A 311 11.80 20.38 3.26
CA LYS A 311 11.77 21.84 3.48
C LYS A 311 10.47 22.18 4.21
N ASP A 312 10.56 22.99 5.26
CA ASP A 312 9.39 23.36 6.08
C ASP A 312 8.30 24.01 5.23
N GLY A 313 7.08 23.48 5.33
CA GLY A 313 5.93 23.95 4.55
C GLY A 313 5.89 23.49 3.09
N PHE A 314 6.82 22.62 2.66
CA PHE A 314 6.85 22.05 1.32
C PHE A 314 6.72 20.52 1.36
N PRO A 315 6.18 19.90 0.30
CA PRO A 315 6.21 18.46 0.07
C PRO A 315 7.61 17.87 0.21
N THR A 316 7.70 16.67 0.77
CA THR A 316 8.94 15.88 0.76
C THR A 316 9.22 15.39 -0.66
N VAL A 317 10.50 15.33 -1.04
CA VAL A 317 10.89 14.76 -2.33
C VAL A 317 11.82 13.58 -2.11
N ASN A 318 11.46 12.42 -2.65
CA ASN A 318 12.31 11.24 -2.65
C ASN A 318 12.97 11.09 -4.02
N ALA A 319 14.24 10.70 -4.04
CA ALA A 319 14.98 10.50 -5.28
C ALA A 319 15.85 9.25 -5.19
N SER A 320 15.77 8.34 -6.18
CA SER A 320 16.62 7.13 -6.20
C SER A 320 17.72 7.22 -7.26
N PHE A 321 18.89 6.68 -6.93
CA PHE A 321 20.11 6.80 -7.74
C PHE A 321 20.89 5.49 -7.88
N THR A 322 21.73 5.42 -8.91
CA THR A 322 22.62 4.30 -9.22
C THR A 322 23.99 4.42 -8.55
N SER A 323 24.81 3.38 -8.61
CA SER A 323 26.22 3.43 -8.19
C SER A 323 27.08 4.43 -8.97
N GLU A 324 26.60 4.92 -10.11
CA GLU A 324 27.24 5.98 -10.90
C GLU A 324 26.70 7.39 -10.58
N ALA A 325 25.88 7.51 -9.53
CA ALA A 325 25.17 8.72 -9.17
C ALA A 325 24.27 9.25 -10.30
N VAL A 326 23.62 8.36 -11.07
CA VAL A 326 22.57 8.73 -12.03
C VAL A 326 21.23 8.55 -11.33
N PHE A 327 20.37 9.56 -11.35
CA PHE A 327 19.03 9.43 -10.79
C PHE A 327 18.11 8.78 -11.81
N TYR A 328 17.23 7.91 -11.33
CA TYR A 328 16.26 7.21 -12.17
C TYR A 328 14.85 7.30 -11.61
N TYR A 329 14.67 7.91 -10.43
CA TYR A 329 13.39 8.06 -9.77
C TYR A 329 13.33 9.40 -9.05
N PHE A 330 12.19 10.08 -9.16
CA PHE A 330 11.81 11.18 -8.31
C PHE A 330 10.32 11.11 -7.99
N GLU A 331 9.94 11.49 -6.77
CA GLU A 331 8.55 11.57 -6.31
C GLU A 331 8.38 12.70 -5.30
N ILE A 332 7.32 13.49 -5.49
CA ILE A 332 6.85 14.52 -4.56
C ILE A 332 5.71 13.90 -3.73
N GLN A 333 5.85 13.90 -2.40
CA GLN A 333 4.88 13.32 -1.45
C GLN A 333 3.86 14.30 -0.91
#